data_AF-A0A9D0ATJ1-F1
#
_entry.id   AF-A0A9D0ATJ1-F1
#
_cell.length_a   1.000
_cell.length_b   1.000
_cell.length_c   1.000
_cell.angle_alpha   90.00
_cell.angle_beta   90.00
_cell.angle_gamma   90.00
#
_symmetry.space_group_name_H-M   'P 1'
#
loop_
_entity.id
_entity.type
_entity.pdbx_description
1 polymer ?
#
loop_
_entity_poly.entity_id
_entity_poly.type
_entity_poly.pdbx_seq_one_letter_code
_entity_poly.pdbx_strand_id
1 'polypeptide(L)'
;IRHLERNGQLDRELEFLPNNKTLTERKTNQLGLNSPELCVLIAYSKITLYTDLLESDLPEDPYFQTILINYFPTPLSERFTNEISQHPLHREIIATVSTNMVVNRASGVFIFLLNEETGQSAPDIVRAFMAAWEIFDMQQLWTEIETLDNKVSSQVQINMIIDARKQVERVSRWLLRHHHLDILKSIATLRPGIVQLTENLTSLIGEDDKKSLAISTNKLVEVGVPEALAIKINSFPMLLSALDIVEIASNTGTELEHVATLHFMLGTKFNLGWLFDKISELPRDTRWTSLSRSTLRDDLYRTHRKLTIVVLRTDATEPQTKIDTWLGQKQACITRCQQMLADINNIETPDLSVLSVALREIRNLL
;
A
#
# COMPACT_ATOMS: atom_id res chain seq x y z
N ILE A 1 4.59 -12.95 -17.94
CA ILE A 1 4.67 -13.74 -19.21
C ILE A 1 4.93 -12.81 -20.39
N ARG A 2 3.93 -12.19 -21.03
CA ARG A 2 4.15 -11.38 -22.26
C ARG A 2 5.21 -10.29 -22.15
N HIS A 3 5.31 -9.64 -20.99
CA HIS A 3 6.36 -8.65 -20.72
C HIS A 3 7.77 -9.27 -20.80
N LEU A 4 7.97 -10.40 -20.13
CA LEU A 4 9.24 -11.15 -20.14
C LEU A 4 9.59 -11.66 -21.55
N GLU A 5 8.61 -12.19 -22.30
CA GLU A 5 8.81 -12.61 -23.70
C GLU A 5 9.23 -11.44 -24.59
N ARG A 6 8.53 -10.30 -24.47
CA ARG A 6 8.81 -9.10 -25.27
C ARG A 6 10.21 -8.56 -25.01
N ASN A 7 10.72 -8.71 -23.80
CA ASN A 7 12.07 -8.29 -23.42
C ASN A 7 13.13 -9.35 -23.73
N GLY A 8 12.76 -10.48 -24.33
CA GLY A 8 13.69 -11.59 -24.62
C GLY A 8 14.16 -12.35 -23.38
N GLN A 9 13.49 -12.18 -22.25
CA GLN A 9 13.87 -12.77 -20.96
C GLN A 9 13.25 -14.14 -20.72
N LEU A 10 12.18 -14.51 -21.45
CA LEU A 10 11.44 -15.76 -21.25
C LEU A 10 11.04 -16.36 -22.61
N ASP A 11 11.32 -17.65 -22.79
CA ASP A 11 10.73 -18.48 -23.83
C ASP A 11 9.74 -19.45 -23.18
N ARG A 12 8.45 -19.32 -23.53
CA ARG A 12 7.39 -20.14 -22.91
C ARG A 12 7.42 -21.58 -23.36
N GLU A 13 7.82 -21.85 -24.61
CA GLU A 13 7.83 -23.22 -25.13
C GLU A 13 8.94 -24.00 -24.44
N LEU A 14 10.11 -23.38 -24.27
CA LEU A 14 11.25 -23.97 -23.56
C LEU A 14 10.92 -24.25 -22.08
N GLU A 15 10.17 -23.36 -21.44
CA GLU A 15 9.78 -23.46 -20.03
C GLU A 15 8.45 -24.22 -19.80
N PHE A 16 7.89 -24.86 -20.84
CA PHE A 16 6.62 -25.60 -20.79
C PHE A 16 5.43 -24.79 -20.24
N LEU A 17 5.45 -23.47 -20.43
CA LEU A 17 4.36 -22.59 -20.00
C LEU A 17 3.18 -22.66 -21.00
N PRO A 18 1.93 -22.60 -20.50
CA PRO A 18 0.74 -22.70 -21.36
C PRO A 18 0.72 -21.59 -22.40
N ASN A 19 0.23 -21.87 -23.61
CA ASN A 19 0.08 -20.87 -24.67
C ASN A 19 -1.13 -19.93 -24.43
N ASN A 20 -1.34 -18.94 -25.29
CA ASN A 20 -2.41 -17.94 -25.11
C ASN A 20 -3.82 -18.55 -25.15
N LYS A 21 -4.03 -19.60 -25.95
CA LYS A 21 -5.33 -20.29 -26.03
C LYS A 21 -5.63 -20.99 -24.70
N THR A 22 -4.69 -21.77 -24.19
CA THR A 22 -4.82 -22.47 -22.90
C THR A 22 -5.01 -21.50 -21.74
N LEU A 23 -4.27 -20.38 -21.71
CA LEU A 23 -4.47 -19.35 -20.68
C LEU A 23 -5.87 -18.73 -20.72
N THR A 24 -6.40 -18.50 -21.93
CA THR A 24 -7.74 -17.92 -22.11
C THR A 24 -8.81 -18.92 -21.66
N GLU A 25 -8.70 -20.18 -22.07
CA GLU A 25 -9.61 -21.26 -21.66
C GLU A 25 -9.61 -21.45 -20.13
N ARG A 26 -8.42 -21.51 -19.50
CA ARG A 26 -8.31 -21.61 -18.05
C ARG A 26 -8.97 -20.42 -17.36
N LYS A 27 -8.71 -19.19 -17.82
CA LYS A 27 -9.34 -17.99 -17.27
C LYS A 27 -10.87 -18.03 -17.35
N THR A 28 -11.44 -18.45 -18.47
CA THR A 28 -12.90 -18.61 -18.62
C THR A 28 -13.48 -19.62 -17.63
N ASN A 29 -12.73 -20.67 -17.31
CA ASN A 29 -13.09 -21.67 -16.30
C ASN A 29 -12.69 -21.28 -14.87
N GLN A 30 -12.29 -20.02 -14.63
CA GLN A 30 -11.81 -19.52 -13.34
C GLN A 30 -10.61 -20.31 -12.78
N LEU A 31 -9.83 -20.92 -13.66
CA LEU A 31 -8.58 -21.60 -13.35
C LEU A 31 -7.39 -20.67 -13.58
N GLY A 32 -6.42 -20.74 -12.68
CA GLY A 32 -5.18 -19.99 -12.75
C GLY A 32 -4.03 -20.76 -13.38
N LEU A 33 -2.82 -20.26 -13.14
CA LEU A 33 -1.60 -21.02 -13.33
C LEU A 33 -1.49 -22.10 -12.25
N ASN A 34 -0.88 -23.22 -12.59
CA ASN A 34 -0.56 -24.26 -11.61
C ASN A 34 0.77 -23.95 -10.89
N SER A 35 1.07 -24.68 -9.81
CA SER A 35 2.25 -24.42 -8.99
C SER A 35 3.58 -24.48 -9.76
N PRO A 36 3.83 -25.46 -10.66
CA PRO A 36 5.04 -25.48 -11.47
C PRO A 36 5.19 -24.24 -12.38
N GLU A 37 4.12 -23.84 -13.06
CA GLU A 37 4.11 -22.62 -13.90
C GLU A 37 4.38 -21.36 -13.06
N LEU A 38 3.84 -21.28 -11.83
CA LEU A 38 4.11 -20.18 -10.90
C LEU A 38 5.57 -20.17 -10.44
N CYS A 39 6.16 -21.33 -10.13
CA CYS A 39 7.56 -21.45 -9.74
C CYS A 39 8.50 -20.92 -10.83
N VAL A 40 8.25 -21.29 -12.09
CA VAL A 40 8.99 -20.77 -13.26
C VAL A 40 8.91 -19.25 -13.27
N LEU A 41 7.70 -18.68 -13.21
CA LEU A 41 7.54 -17.22 -13.28
C LEU A 41 8.18 -16.49 -12.09
N ILE A 42 8.14 -17.06 -10.89
CA ILE A 42 8.82 -16.50 -9.72
C ILE A 42 10.34 -16.51 -9.94
N ALA A 43 10.90 -17.57 -10.51
CA ALA A 43 12.33 -17.65 -10.81
C ALA A 43 12.74 -16.56 -11.80
N TYR A 44 12.01 -16.42 -12.91
CA TYR A 44 12.28 -15.37 -13.89
C TYR A 44 12.13 -13.97 -13.29
N SER A 45 11.10 -13.72 -12.49
CA SER A 45 10.96 -12.44 -11.78
C SER A 45 12.16 -12.12 -10.88
N LYS A 46 12.76 -13.13 -10.21
CA LYS A 46 13.98 -12.94 -9.42
C LYS A 46 15.18 -12.66 -10.29
N ILE A 47 15.37 -13.41 -11.37
CA ILE A 47 16.50 -13.24 -12.29
C ILE A 47 16.49 -11.82 -12.88
N THR A 48 15.35 -11.38 -13.40
CA THR A 48 15.24 -10.05 -14.02
C THR A 48 15.41 -8.94 -13.00
N LEU A 49 14.76 -9.05 -11.84
CA LEU A 49 14.90 -8.04 -10.79
C LEU A 49 16.34 -7.97 -10.27
N TYR A 50 17.01 -9.11 -10.07
CA TYR A 50 18.40 -9.13 -9.64
C TYR A 50 19.29 -8.34 -10.60
N THR A 51 19.16 -8.57 -11.91
CA THR A 51 19.91 -7.84 -12.94
C THR A 51 19.62 -6.35 -12.86
N ASP A 52 18.34 -5.95 -12.83
CA ASP A 52 17.93 -4.54 -12.76
C ASP A 52 18.50 -3.83 -11.52
N LEU A 53 18.55 -4.52 -10.37
CA LEU A 53 19.13 -3.96 -9.14
C LEU A 53 20.64 -3.89 -9.18
N LEU A 54 21.31 -4.93 -9.69
CA LEU A 54 22.77 -5.00 -9.77
C LEU A 54 23.33 -3.92 -10.71
N GLU A 55 22.64 -3.61 -11.80
CA GLU A 55 23.04 -2.58 -12.77
C GLU A 55 22.66 -1.15 -12.35
N SER A 56 21.95 -1.00 -11.24
CA SER A 56 21.50 0.30 -10.72
C SER A 56 22.44 0.90 -9.66
N ASP A 57 22.06 2.05 -9.11
CA ASP A 57 22.69 2.71 -7.95
C ASP A 57 22.10 2.27 -6.60
N LEU A 58 21.16 1.32 -6.59
CA LEU A 58 20.53 0.84 -5.36
C LEU A 58 21.50 0.20 -4.36
N PRO A 59 22.50 -0.60 -4.78
CA PRO A 59 23.48 -1.13 -3.83
C PRO A 59 24.31 -0.07 -3.10
N GLU A 60 24.41 1.14 -3.63
CA GLU A 60 25.14 2.26 -3.03
C GLU A 60 24.31 3.07 -2.03
N ASP A 61 22.99 2.86 -2.00
CA ASP A 61 22.10 3.59 -1.10
C ASP A 61 22.43 3.22 0.37
N PRO A 62 22.69 4.21 1.25
CA PRO A 62 23.12 3.98 2.62
C PRO A 62 22.21 3.06 3.42
N TYR A 63 20.92 3.02 3.12
CA TYR A 63 19.98 2.12 3.78
C TYR A 63 20.39 0.64 3.62
N PHE A 64 20.86 0.25 2.44
CA PHE A 64 21.17 -1.15 2.10
C PHE A 64 22.47 -1.65 2.73
N GLN A 65 23.29 -0.77 3.30
CA GLN A 65 24.42 -1.18 4.14
C GLN A 65 23.96 -2.03 5.33
N THR A 66 22.78 -1.73 5.89
CA THR A 66 22.19 -2.54 6.97
C THR A 66 21.89 -3.97 6.50
N ILE A 67 21.43 -4.14 5.25
CA ILE A 67 21.18 -5.46 4.66
C ILE A 67 22.48 -6.23 4.50
N LEU A 68 23.54 -5.56 4.03
CA LEU A 68 24.86 -6.17 3.89
C LEU A 68 25.42 -6.63 5.23
N ILE A 69 25.35 -5.79 6.26
CA ILE A 69 25.83 -6.10 7.61
C ILE A 69 25.06 -7.29 8.19
N ASN A 70 23.73 -7.31 8.05
CA ASN A 70 22.87 -8.37 8.57
C ASN A 70 22.96 -9.69 7.80
N TYR A 71 23.56 -9.69 6.60
CA TYR A 71 23.82 -10.92 5.85
C TYR A 71 24.90 -11.77 6.52
N PHE A 72 25.90 -11.14 7.15
CA PHE A 72 26.98 -11.85 7.83
C PHE A 72 26.56 -12.27 9.25
N PRO A 73 27.10 -13.38 9.77
CA PRO A 73 26.88 -13.79 11.16
C PRO A 73 27.23 -12.67 12.16
N THR A 74 26.45 -12.56 13.24
CA THR A 74 26.59 -11.51 14.28
C THR A 74 28.03 -11.27 14.75
N PRO A 75 28.85 -12.31 15.03
CA PRO A 75 30.23 -12.08 15.47
C PRO A 75 31.11 -11.37 14.43
N LEU A 76 30.82 -11.51 13.13
CA LEU A 76 31.54 -10.83 12.06
C LEU A 76 31.02 -9.42 11.85
N SER A 77 29.70 -9.24 11.84
CA SER A 77 29.07 -7.94 11.62
C SER A 77 29.41 -6.92 12.72
N GLU A 78 29.56 -7.36 13.98
CA GLU A 78 29.96 -6.52 15.11
C GLU A 78 31.45 -6.15 15.10
N ARG A 79 32.33 -7.03 14.59
CA ARG A 79 33.79 -6.88 14.70
C ARG A 79 34.45 -6.30 13.46
N PHE A 80 33.86 -6.54 12.29
CA PHE A 80 34.47 -6.27 10.99
C PHE A 80 33.54 -5.44 10.09
N THR A 81 32.79 -4.51 10.68
CA THR A 81 31.81 -3.68 9.93
C THR A 81 32.46 -2.92 8.79
N ASN A 82 33.66 -2.36 9.01
CA ASN A 82 34.38 -1.59 7.99
C ASN A 82 34.82 -2.47 6.81
N GLU A 83 35.31 -3.67 7.09
CA GLU A 83 35.73 -4.64 6.09
C GLU A 83 34.53 -5.19 5.30
N ILE A 84 33.40 -5.41 5.98
CA ILE A 84 32.15 -5.84 5.35
C ILE A 84 31.64 -4.78 4.37
N SER A 85 31.67 -3.50 4.75
CA SER A 85 31.27 -2.41 3.84
C SER A 85 32.16 -2.29 2.59
N GLN A 86 33.38 -2.83 2.62
CA GLN A 86 34.30 -2.88 1.47
C GLN A 86 34.34 -4.25 0.78
N HIS A 87 33.40 -5.14 1.11
CA HIS A 87 33.40 -6.49 0.58
C HIS A 87 33.32 -6.48 -0.97
N PRO A 88 34.16 -7.24 -1.69
CA PRO A 88 34.18 -7.22 -3.16
C PRO A 88 32.83 -7.55 -3.81
N LEU A 89 32.01 -8.37 -3.13
CA LEU A 89 30.66 -8.78 -3.59
C LEU A 89 29.52 -8.02 -2.91
N HIS A 90 29.77 -6.85 -2.29
CA HIS A 90 28.71 -6.15 -1.56
C HIS A 90 27.50 -5.84 -2.45
N ARG A 91 27.73 -5.47 -3.72
CA ARG A 91 26.66 -5.19 -4.69
C ARG A 91 25.81 -6.42 -4.96
N GLU A 92 26.45 -7.55 -5.24
CA GLU A 92 25.81 -8.83 -5.54
C GLU A 92 25.03 -9.38 -4.34
N ILE A 93 25.59 -9.24 -3.12
CA ILE A 93 24.90 -9.64 -1.89
C ILE A 93 23.65 -8.79 -1.69
N ILE A 94 23.77 -7.46 -1.77
CA ILE A 94 22.64 -6.54 -1.60
C ILE A 94 21.56 -6.84 -2.65
N ALA A 95 21.91 -6.90 -3.94
CA ALA A 95 20.96 -7.18 -5.01
C ALA A 95 20.26 -8.53 -4.81
N THR A 96 20.99 -9.57 -4.38
CA THR A 96 20.44 -10.91 -4.12
C THR A 96 19.44 -10.90 -2.96
N VAL A 97 19.82 -10.30 -1.83
CA VAL A 97 18.98 -10.28 -0.62
C VAL A 97 17.74 -9.40 -0.85
N SER A 98 17.89 -8.22 -1.44
CA SER A 98 16.77 -7.32 -1.76
C SER A 98 15.79 -7.94 -2.74
N THR A 99 16.28 -8.62 -3.80
CA THR A 99 15.44 -9.36 -4.74
C THR A 99 14.61 -10.43 -4.02
N ASN A 100 15.24 -11.24 -3.17
CA ASN A 100 14.55 -12.29 -2.45
C ASN A 100 13.53 -11.73 -1.47
N MET A 101 13.86 -10.66 -0.75
CA MET A 101 12.95 -10.02 0.19
C MET A 101 11.69 -9.53 -0.53
N VAL A 102 11.84 -8.78 -1.62
CA VAL A 102 10.70 -8.23 -2.38
C VAL A 102 9.84 -9.35 -2.96
N VAL A 103 10.44 -10.32 -3.66
CA VAL A 103 9.67 -11.37 -4.35
C VAL A 103 8.96 -12.30 -3.37
N ASN A 104 9.61 -12.67 -2.26
CA ASN A 104 9.03 -13.57 -1.27
C ASN A 104 7.95 -12.87 -0.42
N ARG A 105 8.16 -11.59 -0.08
CA ARG A 105 7.26 -10.86 0.84
C ARG A 105 6.12 -10.14 0.12
N ALA A 106 6.33 -9.56 -1.07
CA ALA A 106 5.27 -8.92 -1.85
C ALA A 106 4.60 -9.91 -2.83
N SER A 107 5.23 -10.14 -3.98
CA SER A 107 4.90 -11.20 -4.95
C SER A 107 5.88 -11.14 -6.14
N GLY A 108 5.92 -12.20 -6.96
CA GLY A 108 6.69 -12.20 -8.21
C GLY A 108 6.20 -11.21 -9.27
N VAL A 109 5.00 -10.63 -9.15
CA VAL A 109 4.46 -9.65 -10.12
C VAL A 109 4.47 -8.21 -9.57
N PHE A 110 4.88 -8.01 -8.32
CA PHE A 110 4.81 -6.73 -7.63
C PHE A 110 5.53 -5.60 -8.40
N ILE A 111 6.78 -5.83 -8.79
CA ILE A 111 7.58 -4.85 -9.54
C ILE A 111 6.91 -4.50 -10.88
N PHE A 112 6.47 -5.50 -11.62
CA PHE A 112 5.79 -5.31 -12.90
C PHE A 112 4.50 -4.48 -12.74
N LEU A 113 3.67 -4.80 -11.75
CA LEU A 113 2.41 -4.08 -11.52
C LEU A 113 2.65 -2.62 -11.12
N LEU A 114 3.60 -2.36 -10.23
CA LEU A 114 3.91 -0.99 -9.81
C LEU A 114 4.56 -0.18 -10.94
N ASN A 115 5.41 -0.80 -11.76
CA ASN A 115 5.96 -0.16 -12.95
C ASN A 115 4.85 0.22 -13.93
N GLU A 116 3.90 -0.67 -14.17
CA GLU A 116 2.76 -0.41 -15.06
C GLU A 116 1.85 0.72 -14.55
N GLU A 117 1.70 0.84 -13.24
CA GLU A 117 0.83 1.86 -12.63
C GLU A 117 1.52 3.22 -12.44
N THR A 118 2.82 3.23 -12.19
CA THR A 118 3.56 4.46 -11.78
C THR A 118 4.60 4.91 -12.80
N GLY A 119 5.02 4.04 -13.72
CA GLY A 119 6.13 4.28 -14.64
C GLY A 119 7.52 4.25 -13.99
N GLN A 120 7.62 3.96 -12.70
CA GLN A 120 8.89 4.02 -11.95
C GLN A 120 9.78 2.81 -12.22
N SER A 121 11.09 3.00 -12.08
CA SER A 121 12.09 1.96 -12.30
C SER A 121 12.01 0.86 -11.23
N ALA A 122 12.50 -0.34 -11.54
CA ALA A 122 12.55 -1.44 -10.57
C ALA A 122 13.35 -1.05 -9.30
N PRO A 123 14.54 -0.41 -9.39
CA PRO A 123 15.25 0.11 -8.21
C PRO A 123 14.40 1.05 -7.34
N ASP A 124 13.71 2.02 -7.95
CA ASP A 124 12.88 2.97 -7.19
C ASP A 124 11.69 2.29 -6.50
N ILE A 125 11.07 1.32 -7.16
CA ILE A 125 10.00 0.50 -6.57
C ILE A 125 10.54 -0.32 -5.38
N VAL A 126 11.75 -0.86 -5.48
CA VAL A 126 12.39 -1.57 -4.36
C VAL A 126 12.70 -0.61 -3.21
N ARG A 127 13.19 0.61 -3.46
CA ARG A 127 13.37 1.62 -2.39
C ARG A 127 12.05 1.93 -1.69
N ALA A 128 10.99 2.15 -2.45
CA ALA A 128 9.65 2.41 -1.91
C ALA A 128 9.12 1.23 -1.09
N PHE A 129 9.35 0.00 -1.54
CA PHE A 129 9.01 -1.21 -0.80
C PHE A 129 9.76 -1.30 0.53
N MET A 130 11.08 -1.06 0.54
CA MET A 130 11.89 -1.12 1.76
C MET A 130 11.46 -0.05 2.77
N ALA A 131 11.25 1.20 2.31
CA ALA A 131 10.72 2.26 3.15
C ALA A 131 9.34 1.88 3.73
N ALA A 132 8.43 1.37 2.91
CA ALA A 132 7.11 0.93 3.36
C ALA A 132 7.18 -0.19 4.40
N TRP A 133 8.10 -1.14 4.21
CA TRP A 133 8.33 -2.27 5.12
C TRP A 133 8.75 -1.79 6.51
N GLU A 134 9.67 -0.84 6.56
CA GLU A 134 10.21 -0.27 7.81
C GLU A 134 9.25 0.69 8.50
N ILE A 135 8.56 1.55 7.73
CA ILE A 135 7.61 2.53 8.27
C ILE A 135 6.50 1.84 9.08
N PHE A 136 6.05 0.67 8.65
CA PHE A 136 4.97 -0.09 9.28
C PHE A 136 5.43 -1.27 10.13
N ASP A 137 6.74 -1.42 10.35
CA ASP A 137 7.33 -2.55 11.09
C ASP A 137 6.79 -3.93 10.64
N MET A 138 6.82 -4.13 9.32
CA MET A 138 6.27 -5.32 8.69
C MET A 138 7.03 -6.59 9.07
N GLN A 139 8.29 -6.47 9.49
CA GLN A 139 9.07 -7.58 10.03
C GLN A 139 8.44 -8.11 11.32
N GLN A 140 8.15 -7.24 12.29
CA GLN A 140 7.52 -7.65 13.55
C GLN A 140 6.13 -8.26 13.29
N LEU A 141 5.30 -7.58 12.48
CA LEU A 141 3.97 -8.08 12.13
C LEU A 141 4.02 -9.49 11.54
N TRP A 142 4.96 -9.73 10.63
CA TRP A 142 5.07 -11.02 9.96
C TRP A 142 5.47 -12.12 10.94
N THR A 143 6.42 -11.85 11.83
CA THR A 143 6.79 -12.78 12.91
C THR A 143 5.60 -13.06 13.83
N GLU A 144 4.81 -12.05 14.19
CA GLU A 144 3.58 -12.24 15.00
C GLU A 144 2.61 -13.20 14.30
N ILE A 145 2.39 -13.06 12.98
CA ILE A 145 1.53 -13.97 12.21
C ILE A 145 2.10 -15.40 12.15
N GLU A 146 3.40 -15.55 11.91
CA GLU A 146 4.08 -16.86 11.84
C GLU A 146 3.99 -17.63 13.16
N THR A 147 3.98 -16.93 14.30
CA THR A 147 3.83 -17.58 15.62
C THR A 147 2.45 -18.23 15.86
N LEU A 148 1.49 -17.98 14.96
CA LEU A 148 0.16 -18.60 14.96
C LEU A 148 0.11 -19.93 14.21
N ASP A 149 1.26 -20.44 13.72
CA ASP A 149 1.32 -21.72 13.03
C ASP A 149 0.78 -22.84 13.93
N ASN A 150 -0.10 -23.67 13.38
CA ASN A 150 -0.89 -24.69 14.08
C ASN A 150 -1.78 -24.18 15.23
N LYS A 151 -1.98 -22.86 15.38
CA LYS A 151 -2.91 -22.26 16.37
C LYS A 151 -4.20 -21.75 15.76
N VAL A 152 -4.13 -21.24 14.52
CA VAL A 152 -5.29 -20.84 13.72
C VAL A 152 -5.25 -21.55 12.37
N SER A 153 -6.34 -21.51 11.60
CA SER A 153 -6.33 -22.12 10.26
C SER A 153 -5.32 -21.41 9.35
N SER A 154 -4.66 -22.16 8.46
CA SER A 154 -3.73 -21.57 7.49
C SER A 154 -4.38 -20.50 6.62
N GLN A 155 -5.69 -20.62 6.36
CA GLN A 155 -6.43 -19.60 5.60
C GLN A 155 -6.50 -18.25 6.33
N VAL A 156 -6.64 -18.25 7.66
CA VAL A 156 -6.63 -17.02 8.47
C VAL A 156 -5.26 -16.35 8.40
N GLN A 157 -4.17 -17.11 8.54
CA GLN A 157 -2.80 -16.57 8.37
C GLN A 157 -2.56 -16.03 6.96
N ILE A 158 -2.96 -16.77 5.92
CA ILE A 158 -2.83 -16.35 4.52
C ILE A 158 -3.56 -15.02 4.28
N ASN A 159 -4.77 -14.86 4.82
CA ASN A 159 -5.53 -13.62 4.68
C ASN A 159 -4.81 -12.44 5.35
N MET A 160 -4.30 -12.60 6.58
CA MET A 160 -3.52 -11.55 7.25
C MET A 160 -2.25 -11.17 6.49
N ILE A 161 -1.54 -12.16 5.92
CA ILE A 161 -0.37 -11.93 5.06
C ILE A 161 -0.76 -11.16 3.80
N ILE A 162 -1.88 -11.51 3.17
CA ILE A 162 -2.40 -10.81 2.00
C ILE A 162 -2.74 -9.36 2.34
N ASP A 163 -3.32 -9.08 3.51
CA ASP A 163 -3.65 -7.72 3.93
C ASP A 163 -2.40 -6.89 4.26
N ALA A 164 -1.40 -7.49 4.92
CA ALA A 164 -0.08 -6.87 5.09
C ALA A 164 0.58 -6.53 3.74
N ARG A 165 0.54 -7.46 2.77
CA ARG A 165 1.03 -7.24 1.41
C ARG A 165 0.33 -6.07 0.70
N LYS A 166 -1.00 -6.02 0.76
CA LYS A 166 -1.77 -4.91 0.18
C LYS A 166 -1.38 -3.58 0.82
N GLN A 167 -1.13 -3.57 2.13
CA GLN A 167 -0.70 -2.35 2.82
C GLN A 167 0.66 -1.88 2.30
N VAL A 168 1.67 -2.76 2.27
CA VAL A 168 3.00 -2.43 1.74
C VAL A 168 2.92 -1.95 0.29
N GLU A 169 2.11 -2.60 -0.54
CA GLU A 169 1.90 -2.19 -1.94
C GLU A 169 1.33 -0.78 -2.05
N ARG A 170 0.31 -0.46 -1.24
CA ARG A 170 -0.33 0.87 -1.23
C ARG A 170 0.61 1.96 -0.72
N VAL A 171 1.37 1.67 0.34
CA VAL A 171 2.36 2.60 0.90
C VAL A 171 3.50 2.81 -0.09
N SER A 172 3.99 1.76 -0.74
CA SER A 172 5.02 1.86 -1.78
C SER A 172 4.54 2.77 -2.92
N ARG A 173 3.33 2.56 -3.42
CA ARG A 173 2.72 3.43 -4.44
C ARG A 173 2.61 4.88 -3.98
N TRP A 174 2.26 5.11 -2.71
CA TRP A 174 2.19 6.45 -2.13
C TRP A 174 3.56 7.13 -2.13
N LEU A 175 4.62 6.42 -1.74
CA LEU A 175 6.00 6.93 -1.69
C LEU A 175 6.56 7.24 -3.08
N LEU A 176 6.14 6.47 -4.10
CA LEU A 176 6.56 6.67 -5.50
C LEU A 176 6.00 7.95 -6.15
N ARG A 177 5.17 8.73 -5.43
CA ARG A 177 4.76 10.08 -5.85
C ARG A 177 5.92 11.08 -5.75
N HIS A 178 6.88 10.84 -4.87
CA HIS A 178 8.05 11.67 -4.69
C HIS A 178 9.15 11.22 -5.65
N HIS A 179 9.65 12.13 -6.49
CA HIS A 179 10.81 11.85 -7.33
C HIS A 179 12.05 11.70 -6.44
N HIS A 180 12.85 10.65 -6.66
CA HIS A 180 14.07 10.32 -5.90
C HIS A 180 13.81 10.13 -4.40
N LEU A 181 13.20 8.99 -4.04
CA LEU A 181 12.90 8.62 -2.67
C LEU A 181 14.18 8.38 -1.85
N ASP A 182 14.30 9.07 -0.71
CA ASP A 182 15.29 8.79 0.33
C ASP A 182 14.66 7.92 1.42
N ILE A 183 15.09 6.66 1.51
CA ILE A 183 14.49 5.67 2.42
C ILE A 183 14.61 6.11 3.87
N LEU A 184 15.80 6.51 4.32
CA LEU A 184 16.07 6.85 5.72
C LEU A 184 15.30 8.10 6.12
N LYS A 185 15.26 9.11 5.25
CA LYS A 185 14.48 10.33 5.50
C LYS A 185 12.98 10.05 5.54
N SER A 186 12.47 9.22 4.64
CA SER A 186 11.05 8.81 4.65
C SER A 186 10.68 8.08 5.93
N ILE A 187 11.52 7.14 6.39
CA ILE A 187 11.30 6.44 7.67
C ILE A 187 11.30 7.43 8.83
N ALA A 188 12.33 8.29 8.93
CA ALA A 188 12.46 9.27 10.01
C ALA A 188 11.30 10.27 10.06
N THR A 189 10.75 10.63 8.89
CA THR A 189 9.63 11.58 8.79
C THR A 189 8.29 10.93 9.10
N LEU A 190 8.04 9.73 8.58
CA LEU A 190 6.69 9.13 8.56
C LEU A 190 6.44 8.21 9.77
N ARG A 191 7.44 7.42 10.19
CA ARG A 191 7.25 6.38 11.21
C ARG A 191 6.76 6.94 12.56
N PRO A 192 7.35 8.01 13.13
CA PRO A 192 6.90 8.51 14.43
C PRO A 192 5.43 8.94 14.45
N GLY A 193 5.00 9.65 13.41
CA GLY A 193 3.61 10.08 13.28
C GLY A 193 2.64 8.92 13.05
N ILE A 194 3.05 7.89 12.29
CA ILE A 194 2.23 6.68 12.11
C ILE A 194 2.08 5.90 13.40
N VAL A 195 3.14 5.78 14.20
CA VAL A 195 3.07 5.13 15.53
C VAL A 195 2.11 5.90 16.44
N GLN A 196 2.25 7.22 16.55
CA GLN A 196 1.36 8.06 17.35
C GLN A 196 -0.12 7.92 16.90
N LEU A 197 -0.37 7.94 15.59
CA LEU A 197 -1.72 7.79 15.05
C LEU A 197 -2.29 6.39 15.26
N THR A 198 -1.45 5.36 15.28
CA THR A 198 -1.87 3.98 15.53
C THR A 198 -2.31 3.80 16.99
N GLU A 199 -1.54 4.37 17.94
CA GLU A 199 -1.86 4.33 19.37
C GLU A 199 -3.15 5.09 19.70
N ASN A 200 -3.37 6.23 19.03
CA ASN A 200 -4.53 7.09 19.26
C ASN A 200 -5.69 6.87 18.28
N LEU A 201 -5.62 5.87 17.38
CA LEU A 201 -6.52 5.72 16.23
C LEU A 201 -7.99 5.75 16.63
N THR A 202 -8.37 4.99 17.65
CA THR A 202 -9.75 4.90 18.10
C THR A 202 -10.27 6.24 18.59
N SER A 203 -9.45 7.11 19.17
CA SER A 203 -9.90 8.44 19.61
C SER A 203 -10.14 9.43 18.45
N LEU A 204 -9.52 9.18 17.29
CA LEU A 204 -9.51 10.10 16.15
C LEU A 204 -10.59 9.81 15.09
N ILE A 205 -11.09 8.57 15.06
CA ILE A 205 -12.10 8.12 14.09
C ILE A 205 -13.53 8.26 14.63
N GLY A 206 -14.50 8.33 13.71
CA GLY A 206 -15.92 8.42 14.06
C GLY A 206 -16.48 7.14 14.69
N GLU A 207 -17.64 7.23 15.33
CA GLU A 207 -18.28 6.09 16.01
C GLU A 207 -18.61 4.91 15.09
N ASP A 208 -18.98 5.16 13.83
CA ASP A 208 -19.29 4.09 12.88
C ASP A 208 -18.02 3.35 12.43
N ASP A 209 -16.92 4.07 12.30
CA ASP A 209 -15.59 3.51 12.02
C ASP A 209 -15.07 2.69 13.21
N LYS A 210 -15.25 3.19 14.45
CA LYS A 210 -14.95 2.42 15.68
C LYS A 210 -15.71 1.10 15.73
N LYS A 211 -17.02 1.14 15.46
CA LYS A 211 -17.87 -0.07 15.46
C LYS A 211 -17.41 -1.05 14.39
N SER A 212 -17.15 -0.57 13.18
CA SER A 212 -16.66 -1.40 12.06
C SER A 212 -15.31 -2.06 12.39
N LEU A 213 -14.38 -1.30 12.98
CA LEU A 213 -13.09 -1.81 13.43
C LEU A 213 -13.25 -2.86 14.54
N ALA A 214 -14.10 -2.60 15.53
CA ALA A 214 -14.38 -3.55 16.63
C ALA A 214 -15.01 -4.85 16.12
N ILE A 215 -15.99 -4.77 15.20
CA ILE A 215 -16.62 -5.96 14.60
C ILE A 215 -15.59 -6.79 13.85
N SER A 216 -14.77 -6.17 13.00
CA SER A 216 -13.74 -6.88 12.23
C SER A 216 -12.64 -7.46 13.12
N THR A 217 -12.30 -6.78 14.22
CA THR A 217 -11.34 -7.25 15.21
C THR A 217 -11.88 -8.47 15.94
N ASN A 218 -13.12 -8.42 16.43
CA ASN A 218 -13.75 -9.54 17.13
C ASN A 218 -13.83 -10.79 16.26
N LYS A 219 -14.10 -10.67 14.96
CA LYS A 219 -14.08 -11.81 14.03
C LYS A 219 -12.74 -12.56 13.99
N LEU A 220 -11.61 -11.83 14.08
CA LEU A 220 -10.28 -12.45 14.13
C LEU A 220 -9.98 -13.04 15.52
N VAL A 221 -10.39 -12.34 16.58
CA VAL A 221 -10.22 -12.81 17.96
C VAL A 221 -11.00 -14.11 18.21
N GLU A 222 -12.23 -14.22 17.71
CA GLU A 222 -13.07 -15.42 17.81
C GLU A 222 -12.42 -16.66 17.18
N VAL A 223 -11.57 -16.48 16.17
CA VAL A 223 -10.83 -17.57 15.51
C VAL A 223 -9.41 -17.77 16.07
N GLY A 224 -9.09 -17.15 17.21
CA GLY A 224 -7.86 -17.38 17.97
C GLY A 224 -6.70 -16.43 17.66
N VAL A 225 -6.92 -15.34 16.90
CA VAL A 225 -5.90 -14.32 16.65
C VAL A 225 -5.80 -13.40 17.88
N PRO A 226 -4.60 -13.08 18.40
CA PRO A 226 -4.43 -12.11 19.48
C PRO A 226 -5.03 -10.75 19.12
N GLU A 227 -5.74 -10.13 20.07
CA GLU A 227 -6.46 -8.87 19.85
C GLU A 227 -5.55 -7.75 19.30
N ALA A 228 -4.35 -7.60 19.85
CA ALA A 228 -3.40 -6.59 19.37
C ALA A 228 -3.03 -6.78 17.89
N LEU A 229 -2.85 -8.03 17.45
CA LEU A 229 -2.57 -8.33 16.04
C LEU A 229 -3.81 -8.11 15.16
N ALA A 230 -4.98 -8.51 15.63
CA ALA A 230 -6.24 -8.27 14.93
C ALA A 230 -6.52 -6.77 14.71
N ILE A 231 -6.27 -5.93 15.72
CA ILE A 231 -6.37 -4.47 15.62
C ILE A 231 -5.39 -3.95 14.57
N LYS A 232 -4.11 -4.35 14.63
CA LYS A 232 -3.09 -3.92 13.65
C LYS A 232 -3.51 -4.21 12.21
N ILE A 233 -3.93 -5.45 11.92
CA ILE A 233 -4.35 -5.87 10.58
C ILE A 233 -5.57 -5.07 10.11
N ASN A 234 -6.60 -4.95 10.95
CA ASN A 234 -7.83 -4.25 10.58
C ASN A 234 -7.69 -2.73 10.50
N SER A 235 -6.61 -2.16 11.06
CA SER A 235 -6.34 -0.72 11.03
C SER A 235 -5.66 -0.25 9.72
N PHE A 236 -5.13 -1.15 8.89
CA PHE A 236 -4.40 -0.77 7.66
C PHE A 236 -5.13 0.20 6.72
N PRO A 237 -6.44 0.05 6.42
CA PRO A 237 -7.12 1.00 5.55
C PRO A 237 -7.07 2.44 6.07
N MET A 238 -7.19 2.62 7.38
CA MET A 238 -7.11 3.93 8.05
C MET A 238 -5.67 4.43 8.13
N LEU A 239 -4.73 3.54 8.44
CA LEU A 239 -3.32 3.91 8.55
C LEU A 239 -2.66 4.23 7.21
N LEU A 240 -3.28 3.89 6.07
CA LEU A 240 -2.80 4.43 4.79
C LEU A 240 -2.99 5.96 4.71
N SER A 241 -4.11 6.49 5.24
CA SER A 241 -4.34 7.93 5.33
C SER A 241 -3.35 8.63 6.26
N ALA A 242 -2.74 7.90 7.21
CA ALA A 242 -1.73 8.45 8.11
C ALA A 242 -0.53 9.04 7.35
N LEU A 243 -0.16 8.49 6.19
CA LEU A 243 0.91 9.04 5.36
C LEU A 243 0.59 10.49 4.91
N ASP A 244 -0.63 10.72 4.41
CA ASP A 244 -1.06 12.04 3.99
C ASP A 244 -1.21 12.99 5.18
N ILE A 245 -1.73 12.51 6.30
CA ILE A 245 -1.90 13.28 7.55
C ILE A 245 -0.55 13.77 8.08
N VAL A 246 0.45 12.88 8.19
CA VAL A 246 1.79 13.23 8.69
C VAL A 246 2.46 14.24 7.78
N GLU A 247 2.37 14.06 6.46
CA GLU A 247 2.97 15.00 5.51
C GLU A 247 2.25 16.36 5.52
N ILE A 248 0.92 16.40 5.68
CA ILE A 248 0.18 17.66 5.84
C ILE A 248 0.57 18.37 7.14
N ALA A 249 0.61 17.65 8.27
CA ALA A 249 0.99 18.22 9.56
C ALA A 249 2.40 18.84 9.51
N SER A 250 3.37 18.11 8.97
CA SER A 250 4.74 18.58 8.79
C SER A 250 4.82 19.83 7.89
N ASN A 251 4.15 19.82 6.73
CA ASN A 251 4.22 20.92 5.76
C ASN A 251 3.47 22.19 6.22
N THR A 252 2.46 22.05 7.08
CA THR A 252 1.64 23.17 7.56
C THR A 252 2.05 23.66 8.95
N GLY A 253 2.89 22.90 9.66
CA GLY A 253 3.22 23.17 11.06
C GLY A 253 2.04 22.96 12.02
N THR A 254 0.98 22.24 11.59
CA THR A 254 -0.20 21.98 12.40
C THR A 254 0.00 20.71 13.23
N GLU A 255 -0.59 20.65 14.42
CA GLU A 255 -0.59 19.46 15.27
C GLU A 255 -1.18 18.23 14.54
N LEU A 256 -0.52 17.09 14.71
CA LEU A 256 -0.86 15.84 14.02
C LEU A 256 -2.30 15.39 14.30
N GLU A 257 -2.72 15.43 15.56
CA GLU A 257 -4.06 15.02 15.98
C GLU A 257 -5.15 15.93 15.42
N HIS A 258 -4.87 17.23 15.31
CA HIS A 258 -5.78 18.19 14.69
C HIS A 258 -6.00 17.88 13.20
N VAL A 259 -4.92 17.62 12.46
CA VAL A 259 -5.00 17.24 11.04
C VAL A 259 -5.70 15.89 10.88
N ALA A 260 -5.39 14.91 11.73
CA ALA A 260 -5.99 13.58 11.68
C ALA A 260 -7.50 13.63 11.92
N THR A 261 -7.93 14.31 12.98
CA THR A 261 -9.34 14.50 13.32
C THR A 261 -10.10 15.14 12.16
N LEU A 262 -9.56 16.24 11.61
CA LEU A 262 -10.15 16.91 10.45
C LEU A 262 -10.25 15.98 9.23
N HIS A 263 -9.18 15.23 8.95
CA HIS A 263 -9.10 14.31 7.82
C HIS A 263 -10.15 13.20 7.92
N PHE A 264 -10.25 12.51 9.06
CA PHE A 264 -11.23 11.45 9.27
C PHE A 264 -12.66 11.98 9.25
N MET A 265 -12.94 13.12 9.89
CA MET A 265 -14.26 13.75 9.85
C MET A 265 -14.71 14.08 8.42
N LEU A 266 -13.82 14.59 7.57
CA LEU A 266 -14.11 14.80 6.15
C LEU A 266 -14.39 13.48 5.42
N GLY A 267 -13.62 12.43 5.73
CA GLY A 267 -13.84 11.09 5.21
C GLY A 267 -15.24 10.58 5.51
N THR A 268 -15.68 10.68 6.76
CA THR A 268 -17.03 10.30 7.19
C THR A 268 -18.09 11.19 6.55
N LYS A 269 -17.89 12.52 6.53
CA LYS A 269 -18.87 13.49 6.02
C LYS A 269 -19.20 13.27 4.53
N PHE A 270 -18.23 12.85 3.74
CA PHE A 270 -18.38 12.60 2.30
C PHE A 270 -18.43 11.10 1.95
N ASN A 271 -18.56 10.22 2.95
CA ASN A 271 -18.62 8.77 2.79
C ASN A 271 -17.47 8.21 1.91
N LEU A 272 -16.25 8.73 2.10
CA LEU A 272 -15.10 8.37 1.28
C LEU A 272 -14.64 6.92 1.51
N GLY A 273 -14.91 6.36 2.70
CA GLY A 273 -14.67 4.95 3.00
C GLY A 273 -15.47 4.02 2.10
N TRP A 274 -16.78 4.28 1.94
CA TRP A 274 -17.63 3.52 1.01
C TRP A 274 -17.14 3.58 -0.44
N LEU A 275 -16.75 4.79 -0.90
CA LEU A 275 -16.16 4.97 -2.24
C LEU A 275 -14.91 4.12 -2.40
N PHE A 276 -14.04 4.12 -1.39
CA PHE A 276 -12.82 3.32 -1.40
C PHE A 276 -13.12 1.82 -1.49
N ASP A 277 -14.11 1.34 -0.73
CA ASP A 277 -14.53 -0.07 -0.75
C ASP A 277 -15.10 -0.46 -2.11
N LYS A 278 -15.98 0.36 -2.69
CA LYS A 278 -16.52 0.11 -4.04
C LYS A 278 -15.48 0.16 -5.13
N ILE A 279 -14.53 1.09 -5.08
CA ILE A 279 -13.36 1.07 -5.98
C ILE A 279 -12.54 -0.21 -5.76
N SER A 280 -12.47 -0.69 -4.52
CA SER A 280 -11.77 -1.93 -4.18
C SER A 280 -12.51 -3.22 -4.61
N GLU A 281 -13.81 -3.15 -4.85
CA GLU A 281 -14.62 -4.25 -5.39
C GLU A 281 -14.58 -4.33 -6.93
N LEU A 282 -14.17 -3.25 -7.62
CA LEU A 282 -14.10 -3.22 -9.09
C LEU A 282 -13.27 -4.39 -9.68
N PRO A 283 -13.72 -4.99 -10.80
CA PRO A 283 -13.10 -6.17 -11.39
C PRO A 283 -11.68 -5.90 -11.90
N ARG A 284 -10.84 -6.95 -11.85
CA ARG A 284 -9.43 -6.92 -12.29
C ARG A 284 -9.19 -7.77 -13.54
N ASP A 285 -10.23 -7.94 -14.36
CA ASP A 285 -10.21 -8.91 -15.46
C ASP A 285 -9.22 -8.55 -16.55
N THR A 286 -8.91 -7.27 -16.73
CA THR A 286 -8.00 -6.81 -17.77
C THR A 286 -6.93 -5.88 -17.19
N ARG A 287 -5.83 -5.71 -17.94
CA ARG A 287 -4.80 -4.73 -17.65
C ARG A 287 -5.40 -3.33 -17.49
N TRP A 288 -6.27 -2.93 -18.41
CA TRP A 288 -6.88 -1.59 -18.42
C TRP A 288 -7.85 -1.37 -17.26
N THR A 289 -8.70 -2.34 -16.93
CA THR A 289 -9.59 -2.21 -15.77
C THR A 289 -8.81 -2.17 -14.45
N SER A 290 -7.72 -2.93 -14.35
CA SER A 290 -6.82 -2.88 -13.19
C SER A 290 -6.13 -1.51 -13.04
N LEU A 291 -5.61 -0.97 -14.15
CA LEU A 291 -4.97 0.35 -14.17
C LEU A 291 -5.99 1.46 -13.83
N SER A 292 -7.15 1.47 -14.47
CA SER A 292 -8.20 2.47 -14.20
C SER A 292 -8.66 2.44 -12.74
N ARG A 293 -8.80 1.24 -12.15
CA ARG A 293 -9.10 1.08 -10.73
C ARG A 293 -8.00 1.67 -9.84
N SER A 294 -6.72 1.40 -10.15
CA SER A 294 -5.60 1.95 -9.38
C SER A 294 -5.56 3.47 -9.46
N THR A 295 -5.71 4.04 -10.66
CA THR A 295 -5.80 5.49 -10.89
C THR A 295 -6.95 6.12 -10.12
N LEU A 296 -8.15 5.52 -10.16
CA LEU A 296 -9.32 6.06 -9.49
C LEU A 296 -9.14 6.08 -7.97
N ARG A 297 -8.54 5.03 -7.41
CA ARG A 297 -8.19 4.96 -5.98
C ARG A 297 -7.17 6.02 -5.59
N ASP A 298 -6.12 6.21 -6.38
CA ASP A 298 -5.09 7.21 -6.11
C ASP A 298 -5.66 8.63 -6.20
N ASP A 299 -6.53 8.88 -7.17
CA ASP A 299 -7.23 10.15 -7.31
C ASP A 299 -8.17 10.41 -6.12
N LEU A 300 -8.80 9.38 -5.54
CA LEU A 300 -9.60 9.51 -4.33
C LEU A 300 -8.73 9.98 -3.15
N TYR A 301 -7.60 9.31 -2.91
CA TYR A 301 -6.66 9.72 -1.85
C TYR A 301 -6.13 11.14 -2.07
N ARG A 302 -5.72 11.48 -3.30
CA ARG A 302 -5.27 12.84 -3.62
C ARG A 302 -6.36 13.88 -3.40
N THR A 303 -7.62 13.54 -3.72
CA THR A 303 -8.75 14.45 -3.52
C THR A 303 -9.04 14.65 -2.03
N HIS A 304 -9.04 13.58 -1.23
CA HIS A 304 -9.22 13.66 0.22
C HIS A 304 -8.10 14.45 0.90
N ARG A 305 -6.85 14.23 0.50
CA ARG A 305 -5.69 15.03 0.93
C ARG A 305 -5.89 16.52 0.61
N LYS A 306 -6.22 16.86 -0.63
CA LYS A 306 -6.44 18.26 -1.04
C LYS A 306 -7.59 18.90 -0.28
N LEU A 307 -8.68 18.16 -0.06
CA LEU A 307 -9.83 18.64 0.69
C LEU A 307 -9.43 18.96 2.13
N THR A 308 -8.65 18.09 2.75
CA THR A 308 -8.10 18.32 4.10
C THR A 308 -7.29 19.61 4.14
N ILE A 309 -6.38 19.83 3.18
CA ILE A 309 -5.57 21.06 3.11
C ILE A 309 -6.45 22.30 2.91
N VAL A 310 -7.47 22.24 2.05
CA VAL A 310 -8.38 23.36 1.79
C VAL A 310 -9.16 23.73 3.06
N VAL A 311 -9.76 22.75 3.74
CA VAL A 311 -10.56 22.98 4.94
C VAL A 311 -9.67 23.39 6.12
N LEU A 312 -8.44 22.90 6.19
CA LEU A 312 -7.48 23.28 7.23
C LEU A 312 -7.15 24.78 7.21
N ARG A 313 -7.17 25.40 6.02
CA ARG A 313 -6.93 26.84 5.83
C ARG A 313 -8.10 27.74 6.21
N THR A 314 -9.26 27.18 6.55
CA THR A 314 -10.43 27.95 6.98
C THR A 314 -10.17 28.62 8.34
N ASP A 315 -10.58 29.88 8.47
CA ASP A 315 -10.43 30.69 9.68
C ASP A 315 -11.33 30.20 10.82
N ALA A 316 -10.87 29.17 11.53
CA ALA A 316 -11.42 28.63 12.76
C ALA A 316 -10.35 27.81 13.49
N THR A 317 -10.51 27.58 14.80
CA THR A 317 -9.56 26.80 15.60
C THR A 317 -9.92 25.33 15.67
N GLU A 318 -11.19 25.01 15.91
CA GLU A 318 -11.65 23.62 16.10
C GLU A 318 -11.92 22.91 14.75
N PRO A 319 -11.59 21.61 14.59
CA PRO A 319 -11.82 20.87 13.35
C PRO A 319 -13.28 20.92 12.87
N GLN A 320 -14.24 20.71 13.79
CA GLN A 320 -15.67 20.75 13.47
C GLN A 320 -16.07 22.14 12.96
N THR A 321 -15.63 23.21 13.63
CA THR A 321 -15.93 24.59 13.22
C THR A 321 -15.30 24.95 11.89
N LYS A 322 -14.08 24.47 11.60
CA LYS A 322 -13.46 24.63 10.26
C LYS A 322 -14.31 23.98 9.17
N ILE A 323 -14.79 22.76 9.41
CA ILE A 323 -15.68 22.05 8.49
C ILE A 323 -16.97 22.85 8.30
N ASP A 324 -17.67 23.19 9.38
CA ASP A 324 -18.96 23.88 9.29
C ASP A 324 -18.86 25.26 8.61
N THR A 325 -17.80 26.00 8.89
CA THR A 325 -17.51 27.30 8.25
C THR A 325 -17.28 27.12 6.75
N TRP A 326 -16.44 26.16 6.36
CA TRP A 326 -16.19 25.85 4.95
C TRP A 326 -17.45 25.34 4.25
N LEU A 327 -18.27 24.52 4.94
CA LEU A 327 -19.54 24.03 4.43
C LEU A 327 -20.52 25.18 4.15
N GLY A 328 -20.59 26.16 5.06
CA GLY A 328 -21.41 27.36 4.89
C GLY A 328 -21.00 28.22 3.69
N GLN A 329 -19.70 28.32 3.41
CA GLN A 329 -19.18 29.10 2.27
C GLN A 329 -19.50 28.46 0.90
N LYS A 330 -19.65 27.13 0.84
CA LYS A 330 -19.86 26.36 -0.41
C LYS A 330 -21.19 25.58 -0.44
N GLN A 331 -22.19 26.02 0.33
CA GLN A 331 -23.40 25.24 0.64
C GLN A 331 -24.09 24.63 -0.60
N ALA A 332 -24.31 25.42 -1.66
CA ALA A 332 -24.97 24.95 -2.88
C ALA A 332 -24.20 23.81 -3.59
N CYS A 333 -22.87 23.92 -3.70
CA CYS A 333 -22.03 22.89 -4.31
C CYS A 333 -22.00 21.60 -3.48
N ILE A 334 -21.97 21.75 -2.15
CA ILE A 334 -21.94 20.60 -1.24
C ILE A 334 -23.27 19.86 -1.24
N THR A 335 -24.40 20.56 -1.20
CA THR A 335 -25.72 19.91 -1.24
C THR A 335 -25.87 19.09 -2.52
N ARG A 336 -25.44 19.64 -3.67
CA ARG A 336 -25.42 18.89 -4.94
C ARG A 336 -24.52 17.65 -4.87
N CYS A 337 -23.32 17.79 -4.32
CA CYS A 337 -22.39 16.67 -4.16
C CYS A 337 -22.98 15.58 -3.26
N GLN A 338 -23.56 15.94 -2.11
CA GLN A 338 -24.16 14.99 -1.17
C GLN A 338 -25.37 14.27 -1.76
N GLN A 339 -26.24 14.98 -2.51
CA GLN A 339 -27.36 14.36 -3.22
C GLN A 339 -26.86 13.34 -4.25
N MET A 340 -25.87 13.71 -5.06
CA MET A 340 -25.32 12.80 -6.05
C MET A 340 -24.62 11.59 -5.43
N LEU A 341 -23.88 11.77 -4.33
CA LEU A 341 -23.29 10.67 -3.59
C LEU A 341 -24.37 9.76 -2.98
N ALA A 342 -25.48 10.30 -2.47
CA ALA A 342 -26.59 9.51 -1.96
C ALA A 342 -27.28 8.69 -3.07
N ASP A 343 -27.47 9.26 -4.26
CA ASP A 343 -28.03 8.54 -5.41
C ASP A 343 -27.12 7.39 -5.84
N ILE A 344 -25.81 7.64 -5.87
CA ILE A 344 -24.80 6.64 -6.23
C ILE A 344 -24.69 5.54 -5.16
N ASN A 345 -24.85 5.87 -3.87
CA ASN A 345 -24.86 4.89 -2.78
C ASN A 345 -26.01 3.88 -2.89
N ASN A 346 -27.12 4.25 -3.53
CA ASN A 346 -28.27 3.37 -3.75
C ASN A 346 -28.05 2.37 -4.91
N ILE A 347 -26.97 2.51 -5.67
CA ILE A 347 -26.58 1.56 -6.72
C ILE A 347 -25.83 0.41 -6.04
N GLU A 348 -26.36 -0.80 -6.17
CA GLU A 348 -25.81 -2.00 -5.51
C GLU A 348 -24.39 -2.33 -6.00
N THR A 349 -24.16 -2.24 -7.30
CA THR A 349 -22.89 -2.54 -7.98
C THR A 349 -22.48 -1.40 -8.92
N PRO A 350 -21.98 -0.27 -8.39
CA PRO A 350 -21.56 0.85 -9.22
C PRO A 350 -20.34 0.48 -10.06
N ASP A 351 -20.39 0.77 -11.35
CA ASP A 351 -19.28 0.52 -12.26
C ASP A 351 -18.20 1.61 -12.17
N LEU A 352 -17.12 1.42 -12.94
CA LEU A 352 -16.01 2.38 -13.01
C LEU A 352 -16.47 3.79 -13.39
N SER A 353 -17.46 3.91 -14.29
CA SER A 353 -17.96 5.18 -14.80
C SER A 353 -18.69 5.95 -13.70
N VAL A 354 -19.58 5.27 -12.97
CA VAL A 354 -20.33 5.81 -11.84
C VAL A 354 -19.39 6.31 -10.74
N LEU A 355 -18.41 5.49 -10.35
CA LEU A 355 -17.45 5.86 -9.30
C LEU A 355 -16.52 7.01 -9.74
N SER A 356 -16.18 7.10 -11.03
CA SER A 356 -15.43 8.23 -11.58
C SER A 356 -16.21 9.55 -11.50
N VAL A 357 -17.53 9.50 -11.74
CA VAL A 357 -18.41 10.66 -11.60
C VAL A 357 -18.52 11.09 -10.14
N ALA A 358 -18.71 10.15 -9.21
CA ALA A 358 -18.73 10.44 -7.77
C ALA A 358 -17.46 11.17 -7.32
N LEU A 359 -16.28 10.66 -7.74
CA LEU A 359 -15.01 11.29 -7.42
C LEU A 359 -14.86 12.69 -8.05
N ARG A 360 -15.35 12.88 -9.27
CA ARG A 360 -15.35 14.19 -9.94
C ARG A 360 -16.18 15.21 -9.16
N GLU A 361 -17.35 14.82 -8.63
CA GLU A 361 -18.17 15.73 -7.83
C GLU A 361 -17.49 16.14 -6.53
N ILE A 362 -16.78 15.22 -5.86
CA ILE A 362 -15.98 15.57 -4.68
C ILE A 362 -14.83 16.51 -5.08
N ARG A 363 -14.19 16.28 -6.23
CA ARG A 363 -13.13 17.14 -6.74
C ARG A 363 -13.61 18.56 -7.06
N ASN A 364 -14.86 18.72 -7.50
CA ASN A 364 -15.47 20.04 -7.72
C ASN A 364 -15.61 20.87 -6.43
N LEU A 365 -15.42 20.26 -5.25
CA LEU A 365 -15.44 20.96 -3.96
C LEU A 365 -14.12 21.66 -3.64
N LEU A 366 -13.01 21.27 -4.28
CA LEU A 366 -11.72 21.95 -4.17
C LEU A 366 -11.82 23.31 -4.88
#